data_AF-Q6FNL1-F1
#
_entry.id   AF-Q6FNL1-F1
#
_cell.length_a   1.000
_cell.length_b   1.000
_cell.length_c   1.000
_cell.angle_alpha   90.00
_cell.angle_beta   90.00
_cell.angle_gamma   90.00
#
_symmetry.space_group_name_H-M   'P 1'
#
loop_
_entity.id
_entity.type
_entity.pdbx_description
1 polymer ?
#
loop_
_entity_poly.entity_id
_entity_poly.type
_entity_poly.pdbx_seq_one_letter_code
_entity_poly.pdbx_strand_id
1 'polypeptide(L)'
;MAFVTPSGELVPVETLSNNVYHTPPYQSLKSDGTSSEANTQLSSSDFVSFITDVVAGVHSKSHKRINNSKTSIANFLKEVTKRAHISRDILLLASIYFDKLIKSHEGAINVPEFAYCGKRLLLVCIILAHKFSNDITFSMRVWTQVSGLPTRSIAIMERWCLKQLNYGLTVTNEAMTSWGSKLAGYEQRHTTSVCTLTSIANATLKRKMELDDDVTIGDINPRKIIRTV
;
A
#
# COMPACT_ATOMS: atom_id res chain seq x y z
N MET A 1 -35.81 41.60 22.11
CA MET A 1 -34.91 41.75 20.94
C MET A 1 -35.61 41.09 19.76
N ALA A 2 -36.00 41.87 18.74
CA ALA A 2 -36.66 41.37 17.54
C ALA A 2 -35.64 41.31 16.39
N PHE A 3 -35.65 40.24 15.61
CA PHE A 3 -34.87 40.14 14.37
C PHE A 3 -35.72 40.56 13.18
N VAL A 4 -35.14 41.36 12.29
CA VAL A 4 -35.78 41.84 11.05
C VAL A 4 -35.27 40.98 9.88
N THR A 5 -36.18 40.39 9.11
CA THR A 5 -35.88 39.71 7.83
C THR A 5 -36.04 40.68 6.65
N PRO A 6 -35.47 40.37 5.47
CA PRO A 6 -35.39 41.31 4.33
C PRO A 6 -36.73 41.67 3.66
N SER A 7 -37.86 41.19 4.18
CA SER A 7 -39.21 41.42 3.62
C SER A 7 -40.15 42.21 4.55
N GLY A 8 -39.66 42.71 5.69
CA GLY A 8 -40.34 43.78 6.43
C GLY A 8 -41.59 43.39 7.24
N GLU A 9 -41.82 42.13 7.55
CA GLU A 9 -42.98 41.70 8.35
C GLU A 9 -42.57 41.26 9.77
N LEU A 10 -43.27 41.76 10.80
CA LEU A 10 -42.99 41.52 12.22
C LEU A 10 -43.76 40.29 12.72
N VAL A 11 -43.05 39.21 13.08
CA VAL A 11 -43.67 37.98 13.61
C VAL A 11 -43.61 37.98 15.15
N PRO A 12 -44.73 37.77 15.88
CA PRO A 12 -44.75 37.71 17.34
C PRO A 12 -44.02 36.49 17.92
N VAL A 13 -43.36 36.68 19.07
CA VAL A 13 -42.59 35.67 19.79
C VAL A 13 -43.50 34.85 20.72
N GLU A 14 -44.34 33.98 20.19
CA GLU A 14 -45.04 32.98 21.00
C GLU A 14 -45.25 31.68 20.21
N THR A 15 -44.27 30.78 20.27
CA THR A 15 -44.44 29.32 20.43
C THR A 15 -43.06 28.66 20.45
N LEU A 16 -42.44 28.66 21.63
CA LEU A 16 -41.32 27.79 21.94
C LEU A 16 -41.82 26.33 22.01
N SER A 17 -41.93 25.68 20.85
CA SER A 17 -42.01 24.22 20.77
C SER A 17 -40.83 23.70 19.94
N ASN A 18 -39.78 23.31 20.66
CA ASN A 18 -38.90 22.18 20.38
C ASN A 18 -38.65 21.82 18.91
N ASN A 19 -37.50 22.28 18.42
CA ASN A 19 -36.49 21.52 17.66
C ASN A 19 -35.85 22.36 16.55
N VAL A 20 -34.96 23.27 16.96
CA VAL A 20 -34.14 24.11 16.07
C VAL A 20 -32.97 23.32 15.42
N TYR A 21 -32.77 22.06 15.83
CA TYR A 21 -31.66 21.20 15.36
C TYR A 21 -32.08 20.04 14.45
N HIS A 22 -33.26 20.10 13.81
CA HIS A 22 -33.56 19.11 12.78
C HIS A 22 -32.77 19.39 11.50
N THR A 23 -32.03 18.39 11.04
CA THR A 23 -31.53 18.35 9.66
C THR A 23 -32.75 18.43 8.72
N PRO A 24 -32.78 19.38 7.77
CA PRO A 24 -33.83 19.45 6.76
C PRO A 24 -33.96 18.11 6.02
N PRO A 25 -35.18 17.71 5.61
CA PRO A 25 -35.40 16.43 4.94
C PRO A 25 -34.51 16.33 3.68
N TYR A 26 -33.74 15.25 3.57
CA TYR A 26 -32.84 14.99 2.47
C TYR A 26 -33.62 14.89 1.15
N GLN A 27 -33.40 15.84 0.22
CA GLN A 27 -33.86 15.70 -1.15
C GLN A 27 -32.92 14.75 -1.89
N SER A 28 -33.45 13.59 -2.28
CA SER A 28 -32.73 12.63 -3.11
C SER A 28 -32.39 13.26 -4.46
N LEU A 29 -31.12 13.65 -4.64
CA LEU A 29 -30.59 13.97 -5.96
C LEU A 29 -30.59 12.68 -6.80
N LYS A 30 -31.33 12.70 -7.90
CA LYS A 30 -31.26 11.67 -8.93
C LYS A 30 -29.85 11.69 -9.49
N SER A 31 -29.09 10.63 -9.27
CA SER A 31 -27.80 10.42 -9.92
C SER A 31 -28.06 9.92 -11.34
N ASP A 32 -27.95 10.82 -12.32
CA ASP A 32 -27.70 10.42 -13.70
C ASP A 32 -26.33 9.74 -13.75
N GLY A 33 -26.31 8.54 -14.33
CA GLY A 33 -25.09 7.78 -14.52
C GLY A 33 -24.23 8.40 -15.62
N THR A 34 -22.92 8.38 -15.39
CA THR A 34 -21.96 8.26 -16.49
C THR A 34 -20.81 7.34 -16.05
N SER A 35 -20.59 6.35 -16.90
CA SER A 35 -19.52 5.37 -16.99
C SER A 35 -18.10 5.94 -16.98
N SER A 36 -17.15 5.12 -16.54
CA SER A 36 -15.81 4.86 -17.13
C SER A 36 -14.88 4.34 -16.04
N GLU A 37 -13.94 3.42 -16.24
CA GLU A 37 -13.39 2.77 -17.42
C GLU A 37 -12.51 1.61 -16.90
N ALA A 38 -12.19 0.67 -17.79
CA ALA A 38 -11.43 -0.55 -17.54
C ALA A 38 -10.12 -0.30 -16.76
N ASN A 39 -10.03 -0.85 -15.54
CA ASN A 39 -8.76 -0.98 -14.83
C ASN A 39 -8.33 -2.44 -14.85
N THR A 40 -7.25 -2.70 -15.60
CA THR A 40 -6.46 -3.94 -15.53
C THR A 40 -6.29 -4.33 -14.07
N GLN A 41 -6.82 -5.49 -13.70
CA GLN A 41 -6.76 -5.99 -12.33
C GLN A 41 -5.31 -6.31 -11.94
N LEU A 42 -4.58 -5.34 -11.40
CA LEU A 42 -3.29 -5.56 -10.76
C LEU A 42 -3.47 -6.42 -9.50
N SER A 43 -2.66 -7.47 -9.36
CA SER A 43 -2.68 -8.35 -8.19
C SER A 43 -2.22 -7.60 -6.94
N SER A 44 -2.93 -7.79 -5.83
CA SER A 44 -2.60 -7.17 -4.53
C SER A 44 -1.17 -7.48 -4.07
N SER A 45 -0.57 -8.57 -4.58
CA SER A 45 0.80 -8.97 -4.28
C SER A 45 1.85 -8.04 -4.91
N ASP A 46 1.62 -7.56 -6.14
CA ASP A 46 2.59 -6.76 -6.88
C ASP A 46 2.70 -5.36 -6.29
N PHE A 47 1.56 -4.83 -5.85
CA PHE A 47 1.50 -3.58 -5.11
C PHE A 47 2.32 -3.65 -3.81
N VAL A 48 2.18 -4.75 -3.05
CA VAL A 48 2.93 -4.94 -1.80
C VAL A 48 4.43 -5.03 -2.05
N SER A 49 4.85 -5.69 -3.13
CA SER A 49 6.26 -5.76 -3.54
C SER A 49 6.81 -4.38 -3.89
N PHE A 50 6.08 -3.58 -4.68
CA PHE A 50 6.47 -2.21 -5.00
C PHE A 50 6.67 -1.35 -3.75
N ILE A 51 5.68 -1.31 -2.85
CA ILE A 51 5.77 -0.53 -1.62
C ILE A 51 6.93 -1.00 -0.76
N THR A 52 7.14 -2.32 -0.66
CA THR A 52 8.27 -2.89 0.07
C THR A 52 9.60 -2.42 -0.50
N ASP A 53 9.75 -2.40 -1.82
CA ASP A 53 10.98 -1.97 -2.48
C ASP A 53 11.22 -0.46 -2.34
N VAL A 54 10.17 0.37 -2.43
CA VAL A 54 10.24 1.81 -2.15
C VAL A 54 10.69 2.06 -0.70
N VAL A 55 10.05 1.40 0.27
CA VAL A 55 10.38 1.56 1.69
C VAL A 55 11.80 1.07 2.00
N ALA A 56 12.21 -0.06 1.42
CA ALA A 56 13.55 -0.61 1.61
C ALA A 56 14.64 0.24 0.94
N GLY A 57 14.36 0.83 -0.23
CA GLY A 57 15.27 1.76 -0.90
C GLY A 57 15.58 2.98 -0.05
N VAL A 58 14.54 3.56 0.57
CA VAL A 58 14.67 4.73 1.44
C VAL A 58 15.39 4.40 2.75
N HIS A 59 15.06 3.26 3.37
CA HIS A 59 15.59 2.88 4.69
C HIS A 59 16.81 1.95 4.63
N SER A 60 17.45 1.80 3.47
CA SER A 60 18.65 0.95 3.29
C SER A 60 19.79 1.32 4.27
N LYS A 61 19.86 2.59 4.67
CA LYS A 61 20.87 3.13 5.61
C LYS A 61 20.44 3.11 7.09
N SER A 62 19.26 2.54 7.40
CA SER A 62 18.65 2.64 8.73
C SER A 62 19.39 1.81 9.79
N HIS A 63 19.44 2.36 11.02
CA HIS A 63 20.05 1.82 12.24
C HIS A 63 20.06 0.27 12.37
N LYS A 64 21.24 -0.29 12.69
CA LYS A 64 21.51 -1.74 12.86
C LYS A 64 20.60 -2.47 13.87
N ARG A 65 19.86 -1.74 14.71
CA ARG A 65 18.96 -2.29 15.73
C ARG A 65 17.58 -2.71 15.19
N ILE A 66 17.18 -2.23 14.00
CA ILE A 66 15.82 -2.43 13.46
C ILE A 66 15.89 -3.33 12.23
N ASN A 67 15.26 -4.51 12.29
CA ASN A 67 15.15 -5.41 11.14
C ASN A 67 14.21 -4.81 10.08
N ASN A 68 14.80 -4.09 9.13
CA ASN A 68 14.16 -3.53 7.94
C ASN A 68 14.39 -4.41 6.70
N SER A 69 14.57 -5.72 6.85
CA SER A 69 14.67 -6.62 5.69
C SER A 69 13.40 -6.53 4.83
N LYS A 70 13.59 -6.52 3.50
CA LYS A 70 12.51 -6.47 2.50
C LYS A 70 11.43 -7.52 2.79
N THR A 71 11.85 -8.77 3.00
CA THR A 71 10.95 -9.89 3.29
C THR A 71 10.08 -9.65 4.52
N SER A 72 10.65 -9.08 5.58
CA SER A 72 9.90 -8.82 6.80
C SER A 72 8.92 -7.66 6.67
N ILE A 73 9.24 -6.64 5.86
CA ILE A 73 8.34 -5.54 5.52
C ILE A 73 7.18 -6.06 4.65
N ALA A 74 7.48 -6.84 3.61
CA ALA A 74 6.47 -7.43 2.74
C ALA A 74 5.48 -8.31 3.51
N ASN A 75 5.98 -9.21 4.36
CA ASN A 75 5.12 -10.08 5.16
C ASN A 75 4.23 -9.29 6.12
N PHE A 76 4.78 -8.26 6.77
CA PHE A 76 4.00 -7.37 7.62
C PHE A 76 2.91 -6.65 6.82
N LEU A 77 3.25 -6.10 5.65
CA LEU A 77 2.29 -5.39 4.80
C LEU A 77 1.18 -6.32 4.30
N LYS A 78 1.51 -7.55 3.90
CA LYS A 78 0.52 -8.58 3.54
C LYS A 78 -0.45 -8.85 4.68
N GLU A 79 0.06 -9.04 5.90
CA GLU A 79 -0.78 -9.29 7.08
C GLU A 79 -1.68 -8.10 7.42
N VAL A 80 -1.15 -6.87 7.40
CA VAL A 80 -1.91 -5.65 7.68
C VAL A 80 -3.02 -5.46 6.64
N THR A 81 -2.68 -5.52 5.35
CA THR A 81 -3.65 -5.38 4.25
C THR A 81 -4.72 -6.45 4.31
N LYS A 82 -4.35 -7.71 4.60
CA LYS A 82 -5.28 -8.83 4.70
C LYS A 82 -6.24 -8.69 5.88
N ARG A 83 -5.73 -8.33 7.07
CA ARG A 83 -6.54 -8.24 8.30
C ARG A 83 -7.41 -6.98 8.35
N ALA A 84 -6.96 -5.89 7.76
CA ALA A 84 -7.67 -4.62 7.75
C ALA A 84 -8.45 -4.36 6.44
N HIS A 85 -8.53 -5.35 5.54
CA HIS A 85 -9.26 -5.25 4.26
C HIS A 85 -8.93 -3.96 3.48
N ILE A 86 -7.65 -3.60 3.43
CA ILE A 86 -7.22 -2.34 2.83
C ILE A 86 -7.35 -2.40 1.31
N SER A 87 -8.05 -1.42 0.72
CA SER A 87 -8.19 -1.29 -0.73
C SER A 87 -6.92 -0.76 -1.39
N ARG A 88 -6.81 -0.93 -2.70
CA ARG A 88 -5.67 -0.44 -3.49
C ARG A 88 -5.50 1.08 -3.36
N ASP A 89 -6.59 1.82 -3.40
CA ASP A 89 -6.57 3.29 -3.35
C ASP A 89 -6.02 3.80 -2.01
N ILE A 90 -6.38 3.12 -0.91
CA ILE A 90 -5.84 3.42 0.41
C ILE A 90 -4.33 3.14 0.46
N LEU A 91 -3.88 2.03 -0.12
CA LEU A 91 -2.45 1.73 -0.18
C LEU A 91 -1.68 2.73 -1.07
N LEU A 92 -2.28 3.18 -2.16
CA LEU A 92 -1.72 4.20 -3.04
C LEU A 92 -1.60 5.54 -2.30
N LEU A 93 -2.66 5.94 -1.60
CA LEU A 93 -2.66 7.14 -0.77
C LEU A 93 -1.61 7.05 0.36
N ALA A 94 -1.52 5.90 1.03
CA ALA A 94 -0.50 5.64 2.06
C ALA A 94 0.92 5.75 1.50
N SER A 95 1.16 5.30 0.27
CA SER A 95 2.47 5.39 -0.38
C SER A 95 2.87 6.84 -0.71
N ILE A 96 1.90 7.68 -1.08
CA ILE A 96 2.10 9.11 -1.30
C ILE A 96 2.40 9.81 0.03
N TYR A 97 1.69 9.47 1.11
CA TYR A 97 1.99 9.99 2.44
C TYR A 97 3.38 9.59 2.91
N PHE A 98 3.78 8.35 2.66
CA PHE A 98 5.13 7.89 2.97
C PHE A 98 6.19 8.72 2.23
N ASP A 99 6.06 8.91 0.92
CA ASP A 99 7.00 9.74 0.14
C ASP A 99 7.09 11.19 0.67
N LYS A 100 5.95 11.80 1.01
CA LYS A 100 5.90 13.15 1.62
C LYS A 100 6.64 13.19 2.96
N LEU A 101 6.43 12.20 3.82
CA LEU A 101 7.08 12.13 5.13
C LEU A 101 8.60 11.98 4.97
N ILE A 102 9.06 11.09 4.11
CA ILE A 102 10.49 10.89 3.87
C ILE A 102 11.17 12.19 3.43
N LYS A 103 10.56 12.92 2.48
CA LYS A 103 11.07 14.23 2.03
C LYS A 103 11.09 15.27 3.14
N SER A 104 10.09 15.25 4.03
CA SER A 104 10.05 16.14 5.18
C SER A 104 11.13 15.82 6.23
N HIS A 105 11.63 14.58 6.28
CA HIS A 105 12.61 14.15 7.27
C HIS A 105 14.06 14.31 6.78
N GLU A 106 14.28 14.44 5.47
CA GLU A 106 15.59 14.61 4.84
C GLU A 106 16.18 15.99 5.21
N GLY A 107 16.77 16.08 6.41
CA GLY A 107 17.35 17.31 6.97
C GLY A 107 16.82 17.72 8.35
N ALA A 108 15.87 16.97 8.91
CA ALA A 108 15.33 17.27 10.24
C ALA A 108 16.26 16.77 11.36
N ILE A 109 16.58 17.65 12.32
CA ILE A 109 17.56 17.39 13.39
C ILE A 109 16.97 16.58 14.56
N ASN A 110 15.63 16.59 14.75
CA ASN A 110 14.94 15.97 15.89
C ASN A 110 13.87 14.97 15.44
N VAL A 111 14.27 13.96 14.67
CA VAL A 111 13.36 12.91 14.18
C VAL A 111 13.29 11.76 15.21
N PRO A 112 12.08 11.32 15.61
CA PRO A 112 11.92 10.24 16.59
C PRO A 112 12.37 8.89 16.01
N GLU A 113 12.88 7.98 16.87
CA GLU A 113 13.46 6.68 16.47
C GLU A 113 12.50 5.85 15.58
N PHE A 114 11.19 5.91 15.84
CA PHE A 114 10.21 5.15 15.07
C PHE A 114 10.13 5.58 13.59
N ALA A 115 10.47 6.83 13.26
CA ALA A 115 10.41 7.33 11.90
C ALA A 115 11.55 6.77 11.03
N TYR A 116 12.62 6.23 11.63
CA TYR A 116 13.63 5.46 10.93
C TYR A 116 13.20 4.01 10.66
N CYS A 117 12.12 3.54 11.30
CA CYS A 117 11.57 2.21 11.04
C CYS A 117 10.53 2.27 9.92
N GLY A 118 10.92 1.82 8.73
CA GLY A 118 10.03 1.81 7.55
C GLY A 118 8.69 1.11 7.82
N LYS A 119 8.67 0.01 8.59
CA LYS A 119 7.43 -0.69 8.97
C LYS A 119 6.48 0.19 9.79
N ARG A 120 7.02 0.90 10.78
CA ARG A 120 6.23 1.74 11.68
C ARG A 120 5.72 2.99 10.97
N LEU A 121 6.57 3.60 10.16
CA LEU A 121 6.18 4.76 9.37
C LEU A 121 5.11 4.38 8.34
N LEU A 122 5.30 3.27 7.61
CA LEU A 122 4.32 2.76 6.66
C LEU A 122 2.99 2.38 7.32
N LEU A 123 3.02 1.71 8.48
CA LEU A 123 1.81 1.39 9.23
C LEU A 123 0.97 2.64 9.52
N VAL A 124 1.60 3.72 9.98
CA VAL A 124 0.88 4.95 10.30
C VAL A 124 0.32 5.61 9.05
N CYS A 125 1.07 5.57 7.94
CA CYS A 125 0.55 6.06 6.65
C CYS A 125 -0.71 5.31 6.23
N ILE A 126 -0.75 3.98 6.42
CA ILE A 126 -1.93 3.16 6.13
C ILE A 126 -3.10 3.52 7.05
N ILE A 127 -2.85 3.70 8.34
CA ILE A 127 -3.90 4.11 9.30
C ILE A 127 -4.49 5.46 8.91
N LEU A 128 -3.63 6.44 8.56
CA LEU A 128 -4.07 7.77 8.13
C LEU A 128 -4.89 7.72 6.85
N ALA A 129 -4.40 7.01 5.83
CA ALA A 129 -5.10 6.85 4.57
C ALA A 129 -6.46 6.15 4.76
N HIS A 130 -6.50 5.08 5.56
CA HIS A 130 -7.75 4.37 5.86
C HIS A 130 -8.74 5.27 6.61
N LYS A 131 -8.26 6.07 7.57
CA LYS A 131 -9.12 7.00 8.31
C LYS A 131 -9.65 8.14 7.44
N PHE A 132 -8.87 8.55 6.43
CA PHE A 132 -9.23 9.63 5.54
C PHE A 132 -10.23 9.19 4.46
N SER A 133 -10.06 7.98 3.91
CA SER A 133 -10.88 7.49 2.80
C SER A 133 -12.20 6.84 3.20
N ASN A 134 -12.33 6.39 4.45
CA ASN A 134 -13.51 5.64 4.91
C ASN A 134 -14.30 6.43 5.96
N ASP A 135 -15.62 6.52 5.78
CA ASP A 135 -16.52 7.13 6.77
C ASP A 135 -16.56 6.34 8.08
N ILE A 136 -16.42 5.01 7.98
CA ILE A 136 -16.34 4.11 9.12
C ILE A 136 -14.90 3.61 9.24
N THR A 137 -14.29 3.91 10.38
CA THR A 137 -12.87 3.61 10.61
C THR A 137 -12.69 2.65 11.77
N PHE A 138 -11.65 1.82 11.70
CA PHE A 138 -11.35 0.91 12.80
C PHE A 138 -10.90 1.66 14.05
N SER A 139 -11.36 1.17 15.20
CA SER A 139 -10.94 1.70 16.50
C SER A 139 -9.44 1.46 16.73
N MET A 140 -8.84 2.27 17.60
CA MET A 140 -7.42 2.12 17.96
C MET A 140 -7.10 0.74 18.57
N ARG A 141 -8.08 0.08 19.19
CA ARG A 141 -7.94 -1.29 19.72
C ARG A 141 -7.72 -2.31 18.60
N VAL A 142 -8.45 -2.18 17.49
CA VAL A 142 -8.28 -3.04 16.31
C VAL A 142 -6.89 -2.83 15.71
N TRP A 143 -6.44 -1.58 15.55
CA TRP A 143 -5.09 -1.29 15.06
C TRP A 143 -3.98 -1.82 15.97
N THR A 144 -4.23 -1.82 17.29
CA THR A 144 -3.34 -2.46 18.28
C THR A 144 -3.26 -3.96 18.05
N GLN A 145 -4.40 -4.63 17.81
CA GLN A 145 -4.45 -6.07 17.52
C GLN A 145 -3.80 -6.45 16.18
N VAL A 146 -3.96 -5.62 15.15
CA VAL A 146 -3.38 -5.86 13.82
C VAL A 146 -1.87 -5.66 13.83
N SER A 147 -1.37 -4.62 14.51
CA SER A 147 0.06 -4.26 14.50
C SER A 147 0.88 -4.83 15.65
N GLY A 148 0.22 -5.27 16.73
CA GLY A 148 0.88 -5.66 17.98
C GLY A 148 1.51 -4.49 18.76
N LEU A 149 1.22 -3.24 18.39
CA LEU A 149 1.76 -2.05 19.04
C LEU A 149 0.78 -1.47 20.07
N PRO A 150 1.26 -0.94 21.21
CA PRO A 150 0.39 -0.28 22.17
C PRO A 150 -0.38 0.88 21.55
N THR A 151 -1.66 1.02 21.94
CA THR A 151 -2.56 2.10 21.51
C THR A 151 -1.91 3.48 21.66
N ARG A 152 -1.19 3.71 22.77
CA ARG A 152 -0.49 4.98 23.04
C ARG A 152 0.60 5.26 22.01
N SER A 153 1.38 4.24 21.63
CA SER A 153 2.45 4.37 20.64
C SER A 153 1.89 4.70 19.26
N ILE A 154 0.85 3.99 18.82
CA ILE A 154 0.17 4.27 17.54
C ILE A 154 -0.35 5.71 17.53
N ALA A 155 -1.02 6.15 18.60
CA ALA A 155 -1.57 7.49 18.68
C ALA A 155 -0.49 8.59 18.68
N ILE A 156 0.67 8.35 19.32
CA ILE A 156 1.81 9.28 19.26
C ILE A 156 2.36 9.37 17.84
N MET A 157 2.59 8.22 17.21
CA MET A 157 3.12 8.15 15.85
C MET A 157 2.18 8.80 14.84
N GLU A 158 0.86 8.59 14.99
CA GLU A 158 -0.19 9.21 14.19
C GLU A 158 -0.15 10.74 14.29
N ARG A 159 -0.23 11.28 15.51
CA ARG A 159 -0.17 12.74 15.73
C ARG A 159 1.10 13.35 15.18
N TRP A 160 2.22 12.65 15.29
CA TRP A 160 3.48 13.11 14.75
C TRP A 160 3.47 13.15 13.22
N CYS A 161 3.01 12.09 12.55
CA CYS A 161 2.92 12.05 11.08
C CYS A 161 1.95 13.11 10.55
N LEU A 162 0.82 13.36 11.21
CA LEU A 162 -0.11 14.43 10.86
C LEU A 162 0.54 15.81 10.90
N LYS A 163 1.36 16.07 11.93
CA LYS A 163 2.13 17.32 12.04
C LYS A 163 3.14 17.46 10.90
N GLN A 164 3.85 16.39 10.55
CA GLN A 164 4.80 16.41 9.41
C GLN A 164 4.10 16.63 8.07
N LEU A 165 2.87 16.10 7.91
CA LEU A 165 2.03 16.34 6.74
C LEU A 165 1.31 17.70 6.77
N ASN A 166 1.52 18.50 7.83
CA ASN A 166 0.83 19.77 8.08
C ASN A 166 -0.70 19.65 7.95
N TYR A 167 -1.26 18.50 8.35
CA TYR A 167 -2.68 18.15 8.20
C TYR A 167 -3.23 18.19 6.76
N GLY A 168 -2.36 18.29 5.74
CA GLY A 168 -2.71 18.29 4.32
C GLY A 168 -2.81 16.90 3.72
N LEU A 169 -3.88 16.17 4.05
CA LEU A 169 -4.11 14.79 3.59
C LEU A 169 -4.75 14.71 2.20
N THR A 170 -5.32 15.81 1.70
CA THR A 170 -5.93 15.86 0.37
C THR A 170 -4.88 15.63 -0.70
N VAL A 171 -5.15 14.69 -1.61
CA VAL A 171 -4.32 14.38 -2.77
C VAL A 171 -5.19 14.56 -4.00
N THR A 172 -4.68 15.26 -5.01
CA THR A 172 -5.41 15.46 -6.27
C THR A 172 -5.48 14.17 -7.07
N ASN A 173 -6.54 14.01 -7.86
CA ASN A 173 -6.68 12.85 -8.75
C ASN A 173 -5.47 12.74 -9.69
N GLU A 174 -4.94 13.85 -10.19
CA GLU A 174 -3.73 13.88 -11.02
C GLU A 174 -2.51 13.29 -10.30
N ALA A 175 -2.30 13.64 -9.03
CA ALA A 175 -1.21 13.08 -8.23
C ALA A 175 -1.40 11.58 -8.01
N MET A 176 -2.64 11.14 -7.78
CA MET A 176 -2.96 9.73 -7.60
C MET A 176 -2.71 8.93 -8.90
N THR A 177 -3.18 9.42 -10.05
CA THR A 177 -2.95 8.81 -11.37
C THR A 177 -1.47 8.77 -11.72
N SER A 178 -0.75 9.89 -11.53
CA SER A 178 0.71 9.96 -11.76
C SER A 178 1.46 8.92 -10.91
N TRP A 179 1.05 8.75 -9.65
CA TRP A 179 1.65 7.75 -8.78
C TRP A 179 1.30 6.32 -9.20
N GLY A 180 0.06 6.08 -9.65
CA GLY A 180 -0.36 4.82 -10.26
C GLY A 180 0.46 4.46 -11.52
N SER A 181 0.76 5.43 -12.38
CA SER A 181 1.62 5.22 -13.55
C SER A 181 3.05 4.84 -13.16
N LYS A 182 3.60 5.43 -12.09
CA LYS A 182 4.93 5.05 -11.56
C LYS A 182 4.96 3.60 -11.09
N LEU A 183 3.88 3.14 -10.47
CA LEU A 183 3.72 1.75 -10.06
C LEU A 183 3.63 0.82 -11.28
N ALA A 184 2.83 1.15 -12.29
CA ALA A 184 2.73 0.34 -13.52
C ALA A 184 4.09 0.23 -14.25
N GLY A 185 4.85 1.33 -14.31
CA GLY A 185 6.22 1.30 -14.86
C GLY A 185 7.24 0.57 -13.97
N TYR A 186 6.96 0.40 -12.67
CA TYR A 186 7.77 -0.45 -11.79
C TYR A 186 7.52 -1.94 -12.08
N GLU A 187 6.26 -2.32 -12.26
CA GLU A 187 5.84 -3.69 -12.53
C GLU A 187 6.42 -4.24 -13.85
N GLN A 188 6.45 -3.42 -14.91
CA GLN A 188 7.10 -3.79 -16.18
C GLN A 188 8.57 -4.15 -15.99
N ARG A 189 9.29 -3.41 -15.13
CA ARG A 189 10.70 -3.67 -14.85
C ARG A 189 10.90 -4.94 -14.02
N HIS A 190 10.06 -5.17 -13.01
CA HIS A 190 10.12 -6.39 -12.19
C HIS A 190 9.80 -7.65 -13.01
N THR A 191 8.76 -7.59 -13.83
CA THR A 191 8.36 -8.71 -14.71
C THR A 191 9.43 -9.02 -15.75
N THR A 192 10.05 -7.99 -16.33
CA THR A 192 11.13 -8.17 -17.33
C THR A 192 12.38 -8.79 -16.70
N SER A 193 12.76 -8.40 -15.48
CA SER A 193 13.90 -9.00 -14.78
C SER A 193 13.66 -10.46 -14.38
N VAL A 194 12.45 -10.82 -13.96
CA VAL A 194 12.11 -12.22 -13.66
C VAL A 194 12.02 -13.06 -14.93
N CYS A 195 11.35 -12.55 -15.98
CA CYS A 195 11.18 -13.28 -17.25
C CYS A 195 12.52 -13.54 -17.95
N THR A 196 13.46 -12.58 -17.93
CA THR A 196 14.81 -12.77 -18.46
C THR A 196 15.60 -13.81 -17.66
N LEU A 197 15.57 -13.76 -16.32
CA LEU A 197 16.24 -14.76 -15.49
C LEU A 197 15.63 -16.15 -15.65
N THR A 198 14.30 -16.28 -15.72
CA THR A 198 13.62 -17.55 -15.97
C THR A 198 13.89 -18.07 -17.38
N SER A 199 13.90 -17.20 -18.40
CA SER A 199 14.24 -17.60 -19.77
C SER A 199 15.70 -18.04 -19.91
N ILE A 200 16.64 -17.37 -19.22
CA ILE A 200 18.06 -17.75 -19.19
C ILE A 200 18.25 -19.05 -18.40
N ALA A 201 17.59 -19.22 -17.26
CA ALA A 201 17.64 -20.45 -16.48
C ALA A 201 17.05 -21.64 -17.25
N ASN A 202 15.90 -21.45 -17.92
CA ASN A 202 15.28 -22.47 -18.76
C ASN A 202 16.13 -22.81 -19.99
N ALA A 203 16.76 -21.82 -20.62
CA ALA A 203 17.70 -22.05 -21.72
C ALA A 203 18.98 -22.78 -21.26
N THR A 204 19.45 -22.49 -20.04
CA THR A 204 20.60 -23.19 -19.44
C THR A 204 20.27 -24.63 -19.07
N LEU A 205 19.06 -24.89 -18.52
CA LEU A 205 18.58 -26.25 -18.24
C LEU A 205 18.38 -27.07 -19.52
N LYS A 206 17.82 -26.45 -20.57
CA LYS A 206 17.67 -27.11 -21.87
C LYS A 206 19.01 -27.51 -22.48
N ARG A 207 20.02 -26.62 -22.44
CA ARG A 207 21.40 -26.98 -22.83
C ARG A 207 22.01 -28.09 -21.98
N LYS A 208 21.69 -28.14 -20.68
CA LYS A 208 22.22 -29.16 -19.78
C LYS A 208 21.61 -30.54 -20.07
N MET A 209 20.31 -30.60 -20.41
CA MET A 209 19.65 -31.83 -20.83
C MET A 209 20.14 -32.32 -22.20
N GLU A 210 20.38 -31.42 -23.17
CA GLU A 210 20.91 -31.79 -24.49
C GLU A 210 22.37 -32.30 -24.46
N LEU A 211 23.12 -32.04 -23.38
CA LEU A 211 24.50 -32.53 -23.21
C LEU A 211 24.59 -33.89 -22.50
N ASP A 212 23.54 -34.30 -21.78
CA ASP A 212 23.52 -35.59 -21.07
C ASP A 212 23.00 -36.75 -21.96
N ASP A 213 22.37 -36.46 -23.10
CA ASP A 213 21.85 -37.46 -24.05
C ASP A 213 22.88 -37.93 -25.11
N ASP A 214 24.11 -37.38 -25.15
CA ASP A 214 25.15 -37.75 -26.15
C ASP A 214 26.18 -38.76 -25.63
N VAL A 215 26.02 -39.29 -24.40
CA VAL A 215 26.91 -40.31 -23.83
C VAL A 215 26.13 -41.57 -23.49
N THR A 216 25.89 -42.40 -24.52
CA THR A 216 25.99 -43.89 -24.55
C THR A 216 24.97 -44.49 -25.52
N ILE A 217 25.41 -44.96 -26.69
CA ILE A 217 25.32 -46.38 -27.12
C ILE A 217 26.48 -46.63 -28.09
N GLY A 218 27.63 -47.02 -27.55
CA GLY A 218 28.67 -47.72 -28.29
C GLY A 218 28.39 -49.22 -28.25
N ASP A 219 28.34 -49.84 -29.41
CA ASP A 219 27.96 -51.23 -29.70
C ASP A 219 28.52 -52.29 -28.73
N ILE A 220 27.63 -53.02 -28.05
CA ILE A 220 27.94 -54.34 -27.48
C ILE A 220 27.28 -55.39 -28.38
N ASN A 221 28.09 -56.04 -29.21
CA ASN A 221 27.67 -57.10 -30.13
C ASN A 221 27.78 -58.48 -29.43
N PRO A 222 26.66 -59.21 -29.18
CA PRO A 222 26.66 -60.46 -28.40
C PRO A 222 26.91 -61.72 -29.26
N ARG A 223 27.95 -61.73 -30.12
CA ARG A 223 28.38 -62.96 -30.83
C ARG A 223 29.89 -63.15 -30.83
N LYS A 224 30.43 -63.58 -29.69
CA LYS A 224 31.69 -64.36 -29.61
C LYS A 224 31.79 -65.11 -28.28
N ILE A 225 30.90 -66.09 -28.09
CA ILE A 225 31.07 -67.18 -27.11
C ILE A 225 31.33 -68.45 -27.90
N ILE A 226 32.57 -68.69 -28.35
CA ILE A 226 33.05 -70.04 -28.74
C ILE A 226 34.57 -70.14 -28.47
N ARG A 227 34.91 -70.96 -27.47
CA ARG A 227 36.10 -71.82 -27.27
C ARG A 227 37.51 -71.28 -27.61
N THR A 228 38.41 -71.37 -26.62
CA THR A 228 39.53 -72.34 -26.68
C THR A 228 39.87 -72.82 -25.27
N VAL A 229 40.04 -74.14 -25.16
CA VAL A 229 40.57 -74.89 -24.00
C VAL A 229 42.09 -74.84 -24.04
#